data_AF-A0A951GW29-F1
#
_entry.id   AF-A0A951GW29-F1
#
_cell.length_a   1.000
_cell.length_b   1.000
_cell.length_c   1.000
_cell.angle_alpha   90.00
_cell.angle_beta   90.00
_cell.angle_gamma   90.00
#
_symmetry.space_group_name_H-M   'P 1'
#
loop_
_entity.id
_entity.type
_entity.pdbx_description
1 polymer ?
#
loop_
_entity_poly.entity_id
_entity_poly.type
_entity_poly.pdbx_seq_one_letter_code
_entity_poly.pdbx_strand_id
1 'polypeptide(L)'
;MARDWQDLFVLADGSVPPPAAQAEVEQQRGGRLRRLRESLRKTRQALQSEIQATLFEGLDEDTWERLEEALIFADVGARTTARVVEQLEREVTENRITGGEALSDRLIELLAEIARTGDDRISLLAKPTVILVAGVNGTGKTTTIGKLAWHLS
;
A
#
# COMPACT_ATOMS: atom_id res chain seq x y z
N MET A 1 -5.13 -2.55 8.53
CA MET A 1 -5.07 -2.67 7.07
C MET A 1 -5.89 -3.86 6.65
N ALA A 2 -7.07 -3.56 6.13
CA ALA A 2 -7.99 -4.54 5.57
C ALA A 2 -7.34 -5.35 4.44
N ARG A 3 -7.51 -6.67 4.44
CA ARG A 3 -6.91 -7.59 3.46
C ARG A 3 -7.95 -8.14 2.49
N ASP A 4 -9.23 -8.01 2.85
CA ASP A 4 -10.37 -8.27 1.98
C ASP A 4 -11.49 -7.22 2.18
N TRP A 5 -12.53 -7.34 1.36
CA TRP A 5 -13.69 -6.44 1.44
C TRP A 5 -14.46 -6.60 2.75
N GLN A 6 -14.41 -7.75 3.40
CA GLN A 6 -15.10 -7.98 4.67
C GLN A 6 -14.35 -7.28 5.81
N ASP A 7 -13.01 -7.24 5.75
CA ASP A 7 -12.18 -6.48 6.68
C ASP A 7 -12.40 -4.96 6.56
N LEU A 8 -12.81 -4.47 5.39
CA LEU A 8 -13.09 -3.05 5.13
C LEU A 8 -14.41 -2.57 5.74
N PHE A 9 -15.36 -3.47 6.01
CA PHE A 9 -16.69 -3.09 6.48
C PHE A 9 -16.96 -3.60 7.90
N VAL A 10 -17.51 -2.74 8.75
CA VAL A 10 -18.05 -3.17 10.04
C VAL A 10 -19.49 -3.64 9.80
N LEU A 11 -19.65 -4.96 9.72
CA LEU A 11 -20.93 -5.66 9.56
C LEU A 11 -21.47 -6.10 10.93
N ALA A 12 -22.79 -6.29 11.04
CA ALA A 12 -23.47 -6.58 12.31
C ALA A 12 -23.38 -8.06 12.73
N ASP A 13 -22.94 -8.93 11.82
CA ASP A 13 -23.00 -10.37 11.86
C ASP A 13 -21.60 -10.95 12.03
N GLY A 14 -21.13 -10.99 13.28
CA GLY A 14 -19.89 -11.66 13.69
C GLY A 14 -19.91 -13.19 13.59
N SER A 15 -20.53 -13.77 12.57
CA SER A 15 -20.56 -15.22 12.37
C SER A 15 -19.25 -15.71 11.77
N VAL A 16 -18.52 -16.55 12.51
CA VAL A 16 -17.34 -17.26 12.00
C VAL A 16 -17.81 -18.27 10.93
N PRO A 17 -17.34 -18.18 9.68
CA PRO A 17 -17.76 -19.11 8.63
C PRO A 17 -17.22 -20.53 8.90
N PRO A 18 -17.91 -21.59 8.44
CA PRO A 18 -17.50 -22.97 8.64
C PRO A 18 -16.15 -23.29 7.94
N PRO A 19 -15.42 -24.34 8.37
CA PRO A 19 -14.04 -24.62 7.92
C PRO A 19 -13.84 -24.72 6.40
N ALA A 20 -14.83 -25.24 5.67
CA ALA A 20 -14.79 -25.32 4.20
C ALA A 20 -14.81 -23.93 3.54
N ALA A 21 -15.60 -23.01 4.06
CA ALA A 21 -15.65 -21.62 3.59
C ALA A 21 -14.36 -20.85 3.97
N GLN A 22 -13.69 -21.21 5.07
CA GLN A 22 -12.41 -20.60 5.45
C GLN A 22 -11.29 -20.95 4.45
N ALA A 23 -11.21 -22.22 4.01
CA ALA A 23 -10.23 -22.65 3.02
C ALA A 23 -10.43 -21.98 1.65
N GLU A 24 -11.69 -21.79 1.23
CA GLU A 24 -12.03 -21.05 0.00
C GLU A 24 -11.66 -19.57 0.10
N VAL A 25 -11.93 -18.93 1.23
CA VAL A 25 -11.54 -17.53 1.51
C VAL A 25 -10.02 -17.38 1.46
N GLU A 26 -9.26 -18.32 2.01
CA GLU A 26 -7.79 -18.29 2.02
C GLU A 26 -7.18 -18.48 0.62
N GLN A 27 -7.74 -19.38 -0.20
CA GLN A 27 -7.34 -19.50 -1.60
C GLN A 27 -7.66 -18.24 -2.41
N GLN A 28 -8.84 -17.65 -2.20
CA GLN A 28 -9.22 -16.38 -2.84
C GLN A 28 -8.30 -15.23 -2.41
N ARG A 29 -7.89 -15.19 -1.13
CA ARG A 29 -6.90 -14.24 -0.59
C ARG A 29 -5.55 -14.37 -1.31
N GLY A 30 -5.03 -15.60 -1.44
CA GLY A 30 -3.79 -15.86 -2.18
C GLY A 30 -3.87 -15.39 -3.64
N GLY A 31 -5.00 -15.64 -4.30
CA GLY A 31 -5.25 -15.17 -5.67
C GLY A 31 -5.29 -13.64 -5.80
N ARG A 32 -5.91 -12.93 -4.86
CA ARG A 32 -5.98 -11.45 -4.86
C ARG A 32 -4.63 -10.81 -4.61
N LEU A 33 -3.87 -11.30 -3.62
CA LEU A 33 -2.52 -10.79 -3.34
C LEU A 33 -1.58 -11.00 -4.52
N ARG A 34 -1.68 -12.15 -5.20
CA ARG A 34 -0.92 -12.40 -6.44
C ARG A 34 -1.29 -11.40 -7.54
N ARG A 35 -2.59 -11.14 -7.77
CA ARG A 35 -3.03 -10.13 -8.75
C ARG A 35 -2.52 -8.73 -8.42
N LEU A 36 -2.56 -8.34 -7.14
CA LEU A 36 -2.04 -7.06 -6.67
C LEU A 36 -0.52 -6.94 -6.90
N ARG A 37 0.24 -7.99 -6.55
CA ARG A 37 1.70 -8.03 -6.78
C ARG A 37 2.05 -7.93 -8.26
N GLU A 38 1.23 -8.53 -9.12
CA GLU A 38 1.41 -8.46 -10.58
C GLU A 38 1.09 -7.06 -11.11
N SER A 39 -0.02 -6.43 -10.66
CA SER A 39 -0.36 -5.07 -11.08
C SER A 39 0.68 -4.03 -10.66
N LEU A 40 1.37 -4.26 -9.54
CA LEU A 40 2.43 -3.38 -9.02
C LEU A 40 3.84 -3.75 -9.53
N ARG A 41 3.97 -4.71 -10.44
CA ARG A 41 5.28 -5.23 -10.89
C ARG A 41 6.18 -4.13 -11.46
N LYS A 42 5.62 -3.26 -12.31
CA LYS A 42 6.38 -2.19 -12.98
C LYS A 42 6.95 -1.19 -11.98
N THR A 43 6.11 -0.68 -11.07
CA THR A 43 6.53 0.24 -10.01
C THR A 43 7.57 -0.38 -9.09
N ARG A 44 7.37 -1.65 -8.69
CA ARG A 44 8.34 -2.36 -7.85
C ARG A 44 9.70 -2.51 -8.53
N GLN A 45 9.73 -2.85 -9.82
CA GLN A 45 10.99 -3.01 -10.55
C GLN A 45 11.76 -1.70 -10.66
N ALA A 46 11.08 -0.58 -10.94
CA ALA A 46 11.70 0.73 -11.02
C ALA A 46 12.29 1.19 -9.69
N LEU A 47 11.56 1.02 -8.58
CA LEU A 47 12.09 1.36 -7.25
C LEU A 47 13.25 0.45 -6.84
N GLN A 48 13.16 -0.85 -7.15
CA GLN A 48 14.20 -1.81 -6.78
C GLN A 48 15.51 -1.54 -7.51
N SER A 49 15.49 -1.11 -8.77
CA SER A 49 16.72 -0.79 -9.50
C SER A 49 17.46 0.39 -8.89
N GLU A 50 16.73 1.45 -8.52
CA GLU A 50 17.33 2.64 -7.92
C GLU A 50 17.88 2.35 -6.53
N ILE A 51 17.09 1.65 -5.69
CA ILE A 51 17.56 1.23 -4.37
C ILE A 51 18.80 0.37 -4.49
N GLN A 52 18.88 -0.56 -5.45
CA GLN A 52 20.06 -1.40 -5.64
C GLN A 52 21.29 -0.58 -6.08
N ALA A 53 21.12 0.40 -6.98
CA ALA A 53 22.22 1.29 -7.37
C ALA A 53 22.82 2.02 -6.15
N THR A 54 21.95 2.47 -5.24
CA THR A 54 22.33 3.08 -3.97
C THR A 54 23.16 2.17 -3.05
N LEU A 55 23.05 0.84 -3.17
CA LEU A 55 23.78 -0.11 -2.31
C LEU A 55 25.20 -0.38 -2.78
N PHE A 56 25.45 -0.24 -4.09
CA PHE A 56 26.71 -0.63 -4.72
C PHE A 56 27.64 0.56 -4.99
N GLU A 57 27.10 1.77 -5.19
CA GLU A 57 27.89 2.96 -5.55
C GLU A 57 28.30 3.83 -4.34
N GLY A 58 27.79 3.51 -3.14
CA GLY A 58 27.97 4.33 -1.94
C GLY A 58 26.79 5.29 -1.74
N LEU A 59 26.69 5.84 -0.52
CA LEU A 59 25.61 6.77 -0.14
C LEU A 59 26.14 8.20 -0.26
N ASP A 60 26.17 8.71 -1.49
CA ASP A 60 26.52 10.10 -1.83
C ASP A 60 25.26 10.90 -2.23
N GLU A 61 25.44 12.20 -2.43
CA GLU A 61 24.36 13.15 -2.78
C GLU A 61 23.61 12.71 -4.05
N ASP A 62 24.33 12.37 -5.11
CA ASP A 62 23.76 11.94 -6.40
C ASP A 62 22.85 10.71 -6.24
N THR A 63 23.17 9.84 -5.29
CA THR A 63 22.39 8.65 -5.00
C THR A 63 21.08 8.96 -4.25
N TRP A 64 21.10 9.93 -3.34
CA TRP A 64 19.88 10.41 -2.68
C TRP A 64 18.96 11.15 -3.64
N GLU A 65 19.52 11.95 -4.56
CA GLU A 65 18.76 12.64 -5.61
C GLU A 65 18.04 11.63 -6.52
N ARG A 66 18.73 10.58 -6.99
CA ARG A 66 18.12 9.51 -7.79
C ARG A 66 16.96 8.82 -7.06
N LEU A 67 17.13 8.52 -5.77
CA LEU A 67 16.08 7.92 -4.96
C LEU A 67 14.86 8.85 -4.82
N GLU A 68 15.09 10.15 -4.62
CA GLU A 68 14.02 11.15 -4.60
C GLU A 68 13.25 11.20 -5.93
N GLU A 69 13.96 11.31 -7.05
CA GLU A 69 13.35 11.31 -8.39
C GLU A 69 12.50 10.05 -8.62
N ALA A 70 13.01 8.88 -8.23
CA ALA A 70 12.31 7.62 -8.38
C ALA A 70 10.99 7.58 -7.59
N LEU A 71 11.00 8.07 -6.36
CA LEU A 71 9.80 8.16 -5.52
C LEU A 71 8.79 9.18 -6.05
N ILE A 72 9.25 10.32 -6.60
CA ILE A 72 8.39 11.30 -7.25
C ILE A 72 7.74 10.69 -8.49
N PHE A 73 8.50 10.00 -9.34
CA PHE A 73 7.98 9.32 -10.52
C PHE A 73 7.00 8.18 -10.18
N ALA A 74 7.12 7.61 -8.97
CA ALA A 74 6.20 6.61 -8.43
C ALA A 74 4.94 7.22 -7.77
N ASP A 75 4.65 8.51 -8.00
CA ASP A 75 3.48 9.24 -7.48
C ASP A 75 3.43 9.36 -5.93
N VAL A 76 4.57 9.29 -5.23
CA VAL A 76 4.63 9.49 -3.76
C VAL A 76 4.39 10.98 -3.39
N GLY A 77 4.77 11.88 -4.29
CA GLY A 77 4.62 13.33 -4.16
C GLY A 77 5.80 14.00 -3.47
N ALA A 78 6.25 15.14 -4.01
CA ALA A 78 7.50 15.81 -3.64
C ALA A 78 7.69 16.02 -2.14
N ARG A 79 6.67 16.53 -1.43
CA ARG A 79 6.78 16.78 0.02
C ARG A 79 6.98 15.50 0.84
N THR A 80 6.29 14.42 0.45
CA THR A 80 6.39 13.14 1.15
C THR A 80 7.76 12.51 0.87
N THR A 81 8.19 12.55 -0.40
CA THR A 81 9.48 12.04 -0.83
C THR A 81 10.63 12.73 -0.09
N ALA A 82 10.70 14.06 -0.11
CA ALA A 82 11.77 14.81 0.56
C ALA A 82 11.90 14.43 2.04
N ARG A 83 10.77 14.30 2.75
CA ARG A 83 10.76 13.87 4.15
C ARG A 83 11.28 12.45 4.36
N VAL A 84 10.99 11.53 3.44
CA VAL A 84 11.43 10.13 3.53
C VAL A 84 12.93 10.04 3.26
N VAL A 85 13.42 10.71 2.22
CA VAL A 85 14.84 10.70 1.83
C VAL A 85 15.70 11.36 2.91
N GLU A 86 15.32 12.55 3.41
CA GLU A 86 16.02 13.24 4.51
C GLU A 86 16.11 12.36 5.77
N GLN A 87 15.03 11.63 6.09
CA GLN A 87 15.01 10.72 7.24
C GLN A 87 15.99 9.55 7.05
N LEU A 88 16.01 8.93 5.86
CA LEU A 88 16.89 7.81 5.54
C LEU A 88 18.35 8.24 5.55
N GLU A 89 18.68 9.36 4.92
CA GLU A 89 20.02 9.91 4.87
C GLU A 89 20.55 10.21 6.28
N ARG A 90 19.71 10.81 7.14
CA ARG A 90 20.08 11.08 8.53
C ARG A 90 20.35 9.78 9.30
N GLU A 91 19.47 8.78 9.18
CA GLU A 91 19.63 7.49 9.88
C GLU A 91 20.87 6.70 9.41
N VAL A 92 21.23 6.81 8.13
CA VAL A 92 22.50 6.28 7.59
C VAL A 92 23.70 7.04 8.17
N THR A 93 23.67 8.37 8.15
CA THR A 93 24.77 9.22 8.64
C THR A 93 25.03 9.01 10.13
N GLU A 94 23.98 8.71 10.90
CA GLU A 94 24.04 8.37 12.31
C GLU A 94 24.46 6.89 12.57
N ASN A 95 24.84 6.14 11.52
CA ASN A 95 25.18 4.71 11.56
C ASN A 95 24.08 3.83 12.17
N ARG A 96 22.80 4.23 12.06
CA ARG A 96 21.66 3.39 12.50
C ARG A 96 21.27 2.35 11.45
N ILE A 97 21.58 2.61 10.19
CA ILE A 97 21.32 1.72 9.06
C ILE A 97 22.64 1.44 8.39
N THR A 98 22.91 0.18 8.09
CA THR A 98 24.12 -0.22 7.37
C THR A 98 23.79 -1.33 6.41
N GLY A 99 24.25 -1.16 5.17
CA GLY A 99 23.95 -2.09 4.10
C GLY A 99 22.55 -1.89 3.51
N GLY A 100 22.41 -2.42 2.31
CA GLY A 100 21.30 -2.01 1.47
C GLY A 100 19.97 -2.70 1.67
N GLU A 101 20.01 -3.92 2.20
CA GLU A 101 18.80 -4.60 2.66
C GLU A 101 18.15 -3.81 3.80
N ALA A 102 18.94 -3.37 4.77
CA ALA A 102 18.46 -2.53 5.88
C ALA A 102 17.89 -1.18 5.41
N LEU A 103 18.51 -0.55 4.41
CA LEU A 103 17.98 0.67 3.79
C LEU A 103 16.64 0.43 3.10
N SER A 104 16.54 -0.66 2.34
CA SER A 104 15.31 -1.06 1.64
C SER A 104 14.17 -1.33 2.63
N ASP A 105 14.44 -2.08 3.68
CA ASP A 105 13.48 -2.40 4.72
C ASP A 105 13.01 -1.14 5.44
N ARG A 106 13.94 -0.23 5.77
CA ARG A 106 13.59 1.04 6.40
C ARG A 106 12.74 1.93 5.51
N LEU A 107 13.05 2.01 4.22
CA LEU A 107 12.22 2.76 3.27
C LEU A 107 10.79 2.20 3.23
N ILE A 108 10.63 0.88 3.22
CA ILE A 108 9.32 0.21 3.26
C ILE A 108 8.58 0.56 4.55
N GLU A 109 9.26 0.54 5.69
CA GLU A 109 8.67 0.92 6.98
C GLU A 109 8.18 2.36 6.99
N LEU A 110 9.00 3.33 6.57
CA LEU A 110 8.63 4.74 6.53
C LEU A 110 7.43 4.98 5.62
N LEU A 111 7.43 4.40 4.42
CA LEU A 111 6.29 4.51 3.50
C LEU A 111 5.03 3.85 4.08
N ALA A 112 5.16 2.71 4.76
CA ALA A 112 4.05 2.03 5.40
C ALA A 112 3.48 2.80 6.61
N GLU A 113 4.33 3.48 7.37
CA GLU A 113 3.93 4.39 8.45
C GLU A 113 3.14 5.58 7.90
N ILE A 114 3.62 6.20 6.83
CA ILE A 114 2.94 7.31 6.14
C ILE A 114 1.60 6.87 5.57
N ALA A 115 1.53 5.66 4.99
CA ALA A 115 0.30 5.10 4.44
C ALA A 115 -0.68 4.60 5.52
N ARG A 116 -0.27 4.52 6.79
CA ARG A 116 -1.12 4.04 7.87
C ARG A 116 -2.16 5.09 8.23
N THR A 117 -3.41 4.78 7.92
CA THR A 117 -4.58 5.51 8.42
C THR A 117 -5.07 4.87 9.72
N GLY A 118 -5.88 5.60 10.50
CA GLY A 118 -6.40 5.16 11.80
C GLY A 118 -7.36 3.95 11.70
N ASP A 119 -8.61 4.09 12.15
CA ASP A 119 -9.62 3.08 11.81
C ASP A 119 -10.00 3.26 10.33
N ASP A 120 -9.50 2.36 9.47
CA ASP A 120 -9.68 2.37 8.02
C ASP A 120 -10.97 1.67 7.55
N ARG A 121 -11.85 1.32 8.49
CA ARG A 121 -13.09 0.58 8.22
C ARG A 121 -14.30 1.49 8.05
N ILE A 122 -15.19 1.07 7.16
CA ILE A 122 -16.45 1.74 6.85
C ILE A 122 -17.57 1.07 7.64
N SER A 123 -18.25 1.82 8.52
CA SER A 123 -19.37 1.28 9.30
C SER A 123 -20.62 1.14 8.45
N LEU A 124 -21.18 -0.08 8.40
CA LEU A 124 -22.45 -0.39 7.71
C LEU A 124 -23.56 -0.82 8.70
N LEU A 125 -23.44 -0.40 9.96
CA LEU A 125 -24.36 -0.82 11.03
C LEU A 125 -25.77 -0.19 10.93
N ALA A 126 -25.91 0.95 10.26
CA ALA A 126 -27.18 1.65 10.10
C ALA A 126 -28.12 0.92 9.13
N LYS A 127 -29.44 1.04 9.35
CA LYS A 127 -30.46 0.45 8.47
C LYS A 127 -31.50 1.52 8.06
N PRO A 128 -31.51 1.97 6.79
CA PRO A 128 -30.52 1.67 5.75
C PRO A 128 -29.20 2.41 5.97
N THR A 129 -28.08 1.79 5.59
CA THR A 129 -26.82 2.53 5.38
C THR A 129 -26.83 3.15 3.99
N VAL A 130 -26.52 4.44 3.88
CA VAL A 130 -26.45 5.17 2.60
C VAL A 130 -24.99 5.50 2.29
N ILE A 131 -24.49 4.99 1.15
CA ILE A 131 -23.14 5.28 0.64
C ILE A 131 -23.25 6.22 -0.56
N LEU A 132 -22.75 7.45 -0.42
CA LEU A 132 -22.65 8.42 -1.52
C LEU A 132 -21.32 8.25 -2.25
N VAL A 133 -21.36 7.86 -3.53
CA VAL A 133 -20.15 7.73 -4.37
C VAL A 133 -20.04 8.93 -5.30
N ALA A 134 -18.98 9.73 -5.14
CA ALA A 134 -18.71 10.93 -5.93
C ALA A 134 -17.38 10.83 -6.70
N GLY A 135 -17.22 11.63 -7.77
CA GLY A 135 -16.00 11.70 -8.59
C GLY A 135 -16.29 12.10 -10.04
N VAL A 136 -15.25 12.39 -10.82
CA VAL A 136 -15.38 12.83 -12.23
C VAL A 136 -15.76 11.68 -13.17
N ASN A 137 -16.19 11.99 -14.40
CA ASN A 137 -16.55 10.98 -15.39
C ASN A 137 -15.32 10.14 -15.78
N GLY A 138 -15.51 8.83 -15.98
CA GLY A 138 -14.44 7.92 -16.41
C GLY A 138 -13.58 7.28 -15.31
N THR A 139 -13.72 7.67 -14.03
CA THR A 139 -12.90 7.08 -12.93
C THR A 139 -13.40 5.74 -12.39
N GLY A 140 -14.40 5.13 -13.05
CA GLY A 140 -14.91 3.81 -12.67
C GLY A 140 -15.95 3.78 -11.55
N LYS A 141 -16.59 4.91 -11.21
CA LYS A 141 -17.65 5.00 -10.16
C LYS A 141 -18.70 3.90 -10.26
N THR A 142 -19.32 3.74 -11.43
CA THR A 142 -20.37 2.74 -11.67
C THR A 142 -19.84 1.31 -11.52
N THR A 143 -18.61 1.05 -11.98
CA THR A 143 -17.93 -0.25 -11.82
C THR A 143 -17.66 -0.55 -10.34
N THR A 144 -17.24 0.46 -9.57
CA THR A 144 -17.01 0.33 -8.12
C THR A 144 -18.32 0.07 -7.37
N ILE A 145 -19.41 0.75 -7.73
CA ILE A 145 -20.74 0.49 -7.17
C ILE A 145 -21.16 -0.96 -7.42
N GLY A 146 -20.97 -1.48 -8.64
CA GLY A 146 -21.28 -2.88 -8.95
C GLY A 146 -20.45 -3.89 -8.14
N LYS A 147 -19.15 -3.63 -7.97
CA LYS A 147 -18.28 -4.46 -7.11
C LYS A 147 -18.72 -4.42 -5.65
N LEU A 148 -19.04 -3.23 -5.13
CA LEU A 148 -19.56 -3.05 -3.77
C LEU A 148 -20.86 -3.82 -3.58
N ALA A 149 -21.81 -3.70 -4.50
CA ALA A 149 -23.08 -4.42 -4.44
C ALA A 149 -22.87 -5.94 -4.44
N TRP A 150 -21.99 -6.47 -5.30
CA TRP A 150 -21.66 -7.91 -5.33
C TRP A 150 -21.00 -8.41 -4.04
N HIS A 151 -20.21 -7.57 -3.37
CA HIS A 151 -19.52 -7.94 -2.13
C HIS A 151 -20.37 -7.77 -0.86
N LEU A 152 -21.41 -6.92 -0.90
CA LEU A 152 -22.29 -6.61 0.22
C LEU A 152 -23.67 -7.28 0.13
N SER A 153 -23.93 -8.04 -0.94
CA SER A 153 -25.13 -8.88 -1.10
C SER A 153 -24.90 -10.28 -0.55
#